data_AF-A0A957UH27-F1
#
_entry.id   AF-A0A957UH27-F1
#
_cell.length_a   1.000
_cell.length_b   1.000
_cell.length_c   1.000
_cell.angle_alpha   90.00
_cell.angle_beta   90.00
_cell.angle_gamma   90.00
#
_symmetry.space_group_name_H-M   'P 1'
#
loop_
_entity.id
_entity.type
_entity.pdbx_description
1 polymer ?
#
loop_
_entity_poly.entity_id
_entity_poly.type
_entity_poly.pdbx_seq_one_letter_code
_entity_poly.pdbx_strand_id
1 'polypeptide(L)'
;MTHIATTFPTASTMGQANPAIAPHRWAPANLTHLARRFEKQSPQTLLNWAAATFGQDLAMATGFGPSGVVLMHMVAEMNGAQRRAKPTIFYLQTDLLFPETMAL
;
A
#
# COMPACT_ATOMS: atom_id res chain seq x y z
N MET A 1 -19.04 -15.96 23.75
CA MET A 1 -17.59 -15.69 23.64
C MET A 1 -17.08 -16.49 22.47
N THR A 2 -16.97 -15.87 21.30
CA THR A 2 -16.61 -16.56 20.05
C THR A 2 -15.13 -16.25 19.77
N HIS A 3 -14.28 -17.26 19.91
CA HIS A 3 -12.87 -17.16 19.53
C HIS A 3 -12.78 -17.13 18.01
N ILE A 4 -12.40 -15.99 17.43
CA ILE A 4 -11.98 -15.90 16.03
C ILE A 4 -10.54 -16.43 15.98
N ALA A 5 -10.36 -17.61 15.41
CA ALA A 5 -9.04 -18.16 15.15
C ALA A 5 -8.38 -17.37 14.00
N THR A 6 -7.43 -16.49 14.33
CA THR A 6 -6.61 -15.79 13.35
C THR A 6 -5.59 -16.78 12.76
N THR A 7 -6.01 -17.56 11.77
CA THR A 7 -5.08 -18.36 10.98
C THR A 7 -4.38 -17.42 10.02
N PHE A 8 -3.12 -17.09 10.31
CA PHE A 8 -2.25 -16.46 9.32
C PHE A 8 -1.98 -17.48 8.20
N PRO A 9 -2.15 -17.13 6.92
CA PRO A 9 -1.82 -18.05 5.84
C PRO A 9 -0.33 -18.40 5.91
N THR A 10 -0.04 -19.70 5.88
CA THR A 10 1.33 -20.21 5.73
C THR A 10 1.89 -19.83 4.37
N ALA A 11 3.22 -19.69 4.30
CA ALA A 11 3.99 -19.25 3.13
C ALA A 11 3.68 -20.00 1.81
N SER A 12 3.01 -21.16 1.89
CA SER A 12 2.56 -21.95 0.75
C SER A 12 1.38 -21.36 -0.04
N THR A 13 0.77 -20.27 0.43
CA THR A 13 -0.28 -19.51 -0.29
C THR A 13 0.24 -18.18 -0.88
N MET A 14 1.55 -17.92 -0.84
CA MET A 14 2.13 -16.88 -1.67
C MET A 14 2.13 -17.39 -3.11
N GLY A 15 1.24 -16.84 -3.94
CA GLY A 15 1.33 -16.97 -5.39
C GLY A 15 2.77 -16.67 -5.84
N GLN A 16 3.18 -17.30 -6.95
CA GLN A 16 4.53 -17.19 -7.53
C GLN A 16 5.17 -15.81 -7.24
N ALA A 17 6.39 -15.83 -6.69
CA ALA A 17 7.15 -14.62 -6.39
C ALA A 17 7.05 -13.65 -7.56
N ASN A 18 6.41 -12.50 -7.31
CA ASN A 18 6.18 -11.49 -8.34
C ASN A 18 7.53 -11.12 -8.96
N PRO A 19 7.75 -11.33 -10.28
CA PRO A 19 9.03 -11.04 -10.92
C PRO A 19 9.43 -9.55 -10.83
N ALA A 20 8.47 -8.68 -10.48
CA ALA A 20 8.73 -7.29 -10.10
C ALA A 20 9.64 -7.14 -8.87
N ILE A 21 9.79 -8.17 -8.03
CA ILE A 21 10.60 -8.15 -6.81
C ILE A 21 11.96 -8.83 -7.01
N ALA A 22 12.60 -8.61 -8.16
CA ALA A 22 13.96 -9.09 -8.40
C ALA A 22 14.99 -8.31 -7.55
N PRO A 23 15.96 -8.96 -6.87
CA PRO A 23 16.82 -8.33 -5.86
C PRO A 23 17.70 -7.20 -6.42
N HIS A 24 18.18 -7.32 -7.66
CA HIS A 24 18.99 -6.28 -8.31
C HIS A 24 18.18 -5.00 -8.58
N ARG A 25 16.86 -5.11 -8.81
CA ARG A 25 15.97 -3.96 -9.02
C ARG A 25 15.91 -3.05 -7.80
N TRP A 26 16.06 -3.63 -6.61
CA TRP A 26 15.97 -2.94 -5.31
C TRP A 26 17.33 -2.70 -4.66
N ALA A 27 18.43 -2.83 -5.41
CA ALA A 27 19.75 -2.45 -4.95
C ALA A 27 19.77 -0.96 -4.51
N PRO A 28 20.60 -0.58 -3.52
CA PRO A 28 20.60 0.79 -2.98
C PRO A 28 20.73 1.89 -4.05
N ALA A 29 21.59 1.71 -5.05
CA ALA A 29 21.76 2.67 -6.14
C ALA A 29 20.48 2.90 -6.95
N ASN A 30 19.69 1.86 -7.19
CA ASN A 30 18.41 1.94 -7.90
C ASN A 30 17.35 2.64 -7.04
N LEU A 31 17.30 2.37 -5.74
CA LEU A 31 16.42 3.07 -4.81
C LEU A 31 16.75 4.56 -4.74
N THR A 32 18.03 4.94 -4.65
CA THR A 32 18.46 6.35 -4.67
C THR A 32 18.09 7.04 -5.98
N HIS A 33 18.18 6.33 -7.11
CA HIS A 33 17.74 6.86 -8.38
C HIS A 33 16.21 7.08 -8.43
N LEU A 34 15.41 6.11 -7.95
CA LEU A 34 13.96 6.23 -7.86
C LEU A 34 13.53 7.37 -6.92
N ALA A 35 14.15 7.49 -5.74
CA ALA A 35 13.86 8.56 -4.80
C ALA A 35 14.08 9.94 -5.45
N ARG A 36 15.25 10.17 -6.06
CA ARG A 36 15.54 11.43 -6.78
C ARG A 36 14.56 11.71 -7.91
N ARG A 37 14.11 10.67 -8.62
CA ARG A 37 13.12 10.80 -9.69
C ARG A 37 11.76 11.26 -9.16
N PHE A 38 11.29 10.68 -8.05
CA PHE A 38 9.96 10.96 -7.51
C PHE A 38 9.88 12.22 -6.64
N GLU A 39 11.01 12.72 -6.15
CA GLU A 39 11.08 13.96 -5.34
C GLU A 39 10.38 15.16 -5.98
N LYS A 40 10.39 15.22 -7.32
CA LYS A 40 9.80 16.33 -8.10
C LYS A 40 8.46 15.97 -8.74
N GLN A 41 7.90 14.82 -8.41
CA GLN A 41 6.67 14.30 -9.03
C GLN A 41 5.47 14.51 -8.11
N SER A 42 4.28 14.52 -8.70
CA SER A 42 3.06 14.54 -7.90
C SER A 42 2.85 13.20 -7.17
N PRO A 43 2.13 13.20 -6.03
CA PRO A 43 1.75 11.97 -5.35
C PRO A 43 1.02 10.96 -6.25
N GLN A 44 0.16 11.45 -7.14
CA GLN A 44 -0.57 10.61 -8.10
C GLN A 44 0.37 9.90 -9.07
N THR A 45 1.45 10.55 -9.52
CA THR A 45 2.45 9.90 -10.38
C THR A 45 3.15 8.76 -9.64
N LEU A 46 3.52 8.98 -8.38
CA LEU A 46 4.14 7.94 -7.55
C LEU A 46 3.18 6.78 -7.28
N LEU A 47 1.93 7.07 -6.90
CA LEU A 47 0.89 6.07 -6.67
C LEU A 47 0.61 5.25 -7.94
N ASN A 48 0.62 5.89 -9.11
CA ASN A 48 0.41 5.22 -10.39
C ASN A 48 1.55 4.26 -10.71
N TRP A 49 2.78 4.71 -10.48
CA TRP A 49 3.96 3.89 -10.64
C TRP A 49 3.96 2.71 -9.66
N ALA A 50 3.58 2.93 -8.41
CA ALA A 50 3.48 1.88 -7.40
C ALA A 50 2.44 0.83 -7.78
N ALA A 51 1.24 1.25 -8.19
CA ALA A 51 0.19 0.34 -8.64
C ALA A 51 0.61 -0.49 -9.86
N ALA A 52 1.31 0.11 -10.82
CA ALA A 52 1.85 -0.61 -11.98
C ALA A 52 3.01 -1.55 -11.61
N THR A 53 3.80 -1.19 -10.60
CA THR A 53 5.02 -1.91 -10.19
C THR A 53 4.72 -3.10 -9.29
N PHE A 54 3.81 -2.93 -8.33
CA PHE A 54 3.50 -3.94 -7.31
C PHE A 54 2.17 -4.66 -7.57
N GLY A 55 1.27 -4.08 -8.38
CA GLY A 55 0.02 -4.73 -8.75
C GLY A 55 -0.82 -5.10 -7.53
N GLN A 56 -1.22 -6.37 -7.45
CA GLN A 56 -2.03 -6.91 -6.34
C GLN A 56 -1.27 -6.95 -5.01
N ASP A 57 0.07 -6.88 -5.04
CA ASP A 57 0.91 -6.89 -3.83
C ASP A 57 1.04 -5.48 -3.20
N LEU A 58 0.43 -4.45 -3.80
CA LEU A 58 0.44 -3.12 -3.24
C LEU A 58 -0.50 -3.04 -2.02
N ALA A 59 0.06 -2.68 -0.87
CA ALA A 59 -0.68 -2.37 0.33
C ALA A 59 -0.40 -0.94 0.80
N MET A 60 -1.41 -0.32 1.43
CA MET A 60 -1.35 1.01 2.02
C MET A 60 -1.71 0.92 3.50
N ALA A 61 -0.77 1.31 4.35
CA ALA A 61 -1.04 1.54 5.76
C ALA A 61 -1.62 2.95 5.96
N THR A 62 -2.57 3.11 6.88
CA THR A 62 -3.09 4.41 7.29
C THR A 62 -3.33 4.46 8.80
N GLY A 63 -3.07 5.62 9.39
CA GLY A 63 -3.51 5.97 10.75
C GLY A 63 -4.69 6.94 10.75
N PHE A 64 -5.35 7.14 9.61
CA PHE A 64 -6.45 8.08 9.39
C PHE A 64 -6.13 9.56 9.69
N GLY A 65 -4.84 9.92 9.73
CA GLY A 65 -4.42 11.32 9.73
C GLY A 65 -4.74 12.02 8.40
N PRO A 66 -4.66 13.37 8.35
CA PRO A 66 -5.05 14.14 7.17
C PRO A 66 -4.36 13.71 5.87
N SER A 67 -3.05 13.44 5.92
CA SER A 67 -2.29 12.97 4.75
C SER A 67 -2.73 11.58 4.30
N GLY A 68 -3.03 10.67 5.24
CA GLY A 68 -3.54 9.34 4.94
C GLY A 68 -4.90 9.40 4.23
N VAL A 69 -5.82 10.24 4.72
CA VAL A 69 -7.14 10.44 4.12
C VAL A 69 -7.03 11.01 2.70
N VAL A 70 -6.17 12.00 2.49
CA VAL A 70 -5.92 12.56 1.14
C VAL A 70 -5.36 11.51 0.19
N LEU A 71 -4.41 10.68 0.64
CA LEU A 71 -3.86 9.61 -0.19
C LEU A 71 -4.89 8.52 -0.48
N MET A 72 -5.76 8.17 0.48
CA MET A 72 -6.87 7.24 0.27
C MET A 72 -7.85 7.76 -0.79
N HIS A 73 -8.16 9.05 -0.76
CA HIS A 73 -8.98 9.70 -1.79
C HIS A 73 -8.31 9.61 -3.17
N MET A 74 -7.02 9.93 -3.27
CA MET A 74 -6.27 9.81 -4.55
C MET A 74 -6.29 8.38 -5.09
N VAL A 75 -6.10 7.38 -4.22
CA VAL A 75 -6.17 5.96 -4.60
C VAL A 75 -7.57 5.58 -5.08
N ALA A 76 -8.62 6.07 -4.44
CA ALA A 76 -10.00 5.82 -4.84
C ALA A 76 -10.31 6.38 -6.25
N GLU A 77 -9.92 7.63 -6.51
CA GLU A 77 -10.08 8.30 -7.81
C GLU A 77 -9.34 7.56 -8.93
N MET A 78 -8.10 7.15 -8.67
CA MET A 78 -7.28 6.41 -9.63
C MET A 78 -7.90 5.06 -10.03
N ASN A 79 -8.44 4.32 -9.06
CA ASN A 79 -9.09 3.04 -9.35
C ASN A 79 -10.33 3.21 -10.23
N GLY A 80 -11.12 4.26 -10.00
CA GLY A 80 -12.30 4.59 -10.80
C GLY A 80 -11.94 4.98 -12.24
N ALA A 81 -10.95 5.86 -12.41
CA ALA A 81 -10.55 6.36 -13.72
C ALA A 81 -9.77 5.36 -14.58
N GLN A 82 -8.99 4.47 -13.96
CA GLN A 82 -7.98 3.66 -14.66
C GLN A 82 -8.22 2.14 -14.57
N ARG A 83 -9.30 1.69 -13.91
CA ARG A 83 -9.64 0.26 -13.68
C ARG A 83 -8.43 -0.57 -13.22
N ARG A 84 -7.63 -0.04 -12.29
CA ARG A 84 -6.45 -0.72 -11.74
C ARG A 84 -6.82 -1.62 -10.56
N ALA A 85 -5.89 -2.50 -10.20
CA ALA A 85 -5.98 -3.29 -8.97
C ALA A 85 -6.05 -2.35 -7.76
N LYS A 86 -7.11 -2.50 -6.94
CA LYS A 86 -7.30 -1.72 -5.73
C LYS A 86 -6.29 -2.20 -4.68
N PRO A 87 -5.41 -1.34 -4.15
CA PRO A 87 -4.47 -1.76 -3.13
C PRO A 87 -5.20 -2.15 -1.84
N THR A 88 -4.62 -3.08 -1.09
CA THR A 88 -5.12 -3.42 0.25
C THR A 88 -4.85 -2.26 1.19
N ILE A 89 -5.89 -1.68 1.79
CA ILE A 89 -5.77 -0.61 2.80
C ILE A 89 -5.94 -1.22 4.18
N PHE A 90 -5.00 -0.95 5.09
CA PHE A 90 -5.06 -1.43 6.47
C PHE A 90 -4.64 -0.35 7.47
N TYR A 91 -5.04 -0.52 8.72
CA TYR A 91 -4.60 0.28 9.86
C TYR A 91 -4.12 -0.64 10.98
N LEU A 92 -3.34 -0.09 11.90
CA LEU A 92 -2.84 -0.83 13.06
C LEU A 92 -3.72 -0.51 14.27
N GLN A 93 -4.42 -1.51 14.79
CA GLN A 93 -5.11 -1.41 16.06
C GLN A 93 -4.09 -1.56 17.18
N THR A 94 -3.75 -0.47 17.84
CA THR A 94 -2.76 -0.43 18.94
C THR A 94 -3.42 -0.47 20.31
N ASP A 95 -4.75 -0.53 20.37
CA ASP A 95 -5.58 -0.38 21.58
C ASP A 95 -5.46 1.01 22.26
N LEU A 96 -4.79 1.96 21.61
CA LEU A 96 -4.54 3.32 22.10
C LEU A 96 -5.01 4.40 21.10
N LEU A 97 -5.90 4.04 20.18
CA LEU A 97 -6.44 4.97 19.20
C LEU A 97 -7.52 5.85 19.84
N PHE A 98 -7.59 7.11 19.40
CA PHE A 98 -8.66 8.01 19.80
C PHE A 98 -10.02 7.44 19.38
N PRO A 99 -11.08 7.58 20.20
CA PRO A 99 -12.43 7.12 19.84
C PRO A 99 -12.90 7.65 18.48
N GLU A 100 -12.51 8.88 18.14
CA GLU A 100 -12.80 9.53 16.86
C GLU A 100 -12.18 8.79 15.68
N THR A 101 -10.96 8.25 15.82
CA THR A 101 -10.30 7.43 14.79
C THR A 101 -11.02 6.11 14.58
N MET A 102 -11.64 5.56 15.63
CA MET A 102 -12.37 4.29 15.57
C MET A 102 -13.76 4.40 14.97
N ALA A 103 -14.28 5.62 14.81
CA ALA A 103 -15.56 5.88 14.18
C ALA A 103 -15.50 6.06 12.65
N LEU A 104 -14.30 5.98 12.05
CA LEU A 104 -14.05 6.20 10.61
C LEU A 104 -14.11 4.92 9.77
#